data_AF-A0A1D2WFF7-F1
#
_entry.id   AF-A0A1D2WFF7-F1
#
_cell.length_a   1.000
_cell.length_b   1.000
_cell.length_c   1.000
_cell.angle_alpha   90.00
_cell.angle_beta   90.00
_cell.angle_gamma   90.00
#
_symmetry.space_group_name_H-M   'P 1'
#
loop_
_entity.id
_entity.type
_entity.pdbx_description
1 polymer ?
#
loop_
_entity_poly.entity_id
_entity_poly.type
_entity_poly.pdbx_seq_one_letter_code
_entity_poly.pdbx_strand_id
1 'polypeptide(L)'
;MNKKMIIGIIAVILVALIIAIPQYESYQSTLLSENFNKTLQNASAVETEIASTTNQINQQNSTDADTLIHTINNQITPKYSEELLRLNETKTNTNNDTEKQYIDLQMKRVQLESKNLNATVTLLNALSQYVKGEKTALDAQNTINQASSDNAQSSTELNQVYNDIKTFLDQNPDLNKKLHDLNLDSAYYGQLEKQNIANNTNTQANVTQ
;
A
#
# COMPACT_ATOMS: atom_id res chain seq x y z
N MET A 1 45.13 20.78 -39.54
CA MET A 1 45.34 19.81 -38.44
C MET A 1 45.71 18.45 -39.05
N ASN A 2 46.79 17.81 -38.61
CA ASN A 2 47.33 16.60 -39.26
C ASN A 2 46.39 15.40 -39.01
N LYS A 3 46.01 14.63 -40.05
CA LYS A 3 45.06 13.50 -39.95
C LYS A 3 45.43 12.49 -38.85
N LYS A 4 46.73 12.26 -38.63
CA LYS A 4 47.24 11.38 -37.55
C LYS A 4 46.97 11.94 -36.14
N MET A 5 46.99 13.25 -35.99
CA MET A 5 46.68 13.93 -34.72
C MET A 5 45.18 13.91 -34.41
N ILE A 6 44.33 14.02 -35.45
CA ILE A 6 42.87 13.87 -35.31
C ILE A 6 42.50 12.45 -34.88
N ILE A 7 43.10 11.44 -35.52
CA ILE A 7 42.87 10.03 -35.18
C ILE A 7 43.33 9.72 -33.75
N GLY A 8 44.48 10.28 -33.32
CA GLY A 8 44.96 10.14 -31.95
C GLY A 8 44.01 10.73 -30.91
N ILE A 9 43.44 11.92 -31.17
CA ILE A 9 42.46 12.55 -30.28
C ILE A 9 41.17 11.74 -30.20
N ILE A 10 40.65 11.26 -31.34
CA ILE A 10 39.44 10.42 -31.38
C ILE A 10 39.64 9.11 -30.60
N ALA A 11 40.81 8.47 -30.74
CA ALA A 11 41.14 7.24 -30.02
C ALA A 11 41.17 7.46 -28.49
N VAL A 12 41.74 8.59 -28.03
CA VAL A 12 41.76 8.94 -26.59
C VAL A 12 40.35 9.20 -26.06
N ILE A 13 39.50 9.90 -26.82
CA ILE A 13 38.10 10.14 -26.45
C ILE A 13 37.33 8.81 -26.36
N LEU A 14 37.51 7.90 -27.32
CA LEU A 14 36.87 6.58 -27.30
C LEU A 14 37.31 5.74 -26.10
N VAL A 15 38.60 5.73 -25.76
CA VAL A 15 39.11 5.01 -24.58
C VAL A 15 38.57 5.63 -23.29
N ALA A 16 38.52 6.97 -23.19
CA ALA A 16 37.93 7.66 -22.05
C ALA A 16 36.43 7.34 -21.89
N LEU A 17 35.68 7.27 -22.99
CA LEU A 17 34.27 6.87 -22.98
C LEU A 17 34.09 5.39 -22.58
N ILE A 18 34.92 4.48 -23.09
CA ILE A 18 34.87 3.05 -22.73
C ILE A 18 35.11 2.82 -21.23
N ILE A 19 35.93 3.64 -20.58
CA ILE A 19 36.20 3.54 -19.14
C ILE A 19 35.14 4.28 -18.31
N ALA A 20 34.69 5.46 -18.78
CA ALA A 20 33.75 6.30 -18.03
C ALA A 20 32.30 5.75 -18.05
N ILE A 21 31.86 5.15 -19.16
CA ILE A 21 30.48 4.65 -19.31
C ILE A 21 30.16 3.55 -18.28
N PRO A 22 30.98 2.48 -18.10
CA PRO A 22 30.70 1.44 -17.11
C PRO A 22 30.70 1.96 -15.66
N GLN A 23 31.58 2.90 -15.33
CA GLN A 23 31.62 3.50 -14.00
C GLN A 23 30.39 4.39 -13.73
N TYR A 24 29.94 5.14 -14.74
CA TYR A 24 28.74 5.96 -14.65
C TYR A 24 27.46 5.10 -14.54
N GLU A 25 27.35 4.02 -15.32
CA GLU A 25 26.23 3.07 -15.24
C GLU A 25 26.17 2.38 -13.88
N SER A 26 27.32 1.95 -13.34
CA SER A 26 27.40 1.37 -12.00
C SER A 26 26.99 2.36 -10.90
N TYR A 27 27.41 3.64 -11.01
CA TYR A 27 27.03 4.69 -10.06
C TYR A 27 25.53 4.97 -10.11
N GLN A 28 24.96 5.12 -11.31
CA GLN A 28 23.52 5.35 -11.49
C GLN A 28 22.69 4.17 -10.98
N SER A 29 23.13 2.93 -11.24
CA SER A 29 22.47 1.74 -10.72
C SER A 29 22.48 1.68 -9.19
N THR A 30 23.59 2.08 -8.56
CA THR A 30 23.70 2.15 -7.09
C THR A 30 22.76 3.20 -6.52
N LEU A 31 22.78 4.42 -7.09
CA LEU A 31 21.94 5.52 -6.65
C LEU A 31 20.44 5.21 -6.80
N LEU A 32 20.04 4.58 -7.90
CA LEU A 32 18.67 4.12 -8.11
C LEU A 32 18.29 3.08 -7.05
N SER A 33 19.14 2.07 -6.79
CA SER A 33 18.85 1.06 -5.77
C SER A 33 18.74 1.65 -4.36
N GLU A 34 19.60 2.60 -3.99
CA GLU A 34 19.53 3.28 -2.69
C GLU A 34 18.24 4.10 -2.56
N ASN A 35 17.89 4.86 -3.59
CA ASN A 35 16.65 5.64 -3.61
C ASN A 35 15.41 4.76 -3.59
N PHE A 36 15.40 3.64 -4.34
CA PHE A 36 14.34 2.64 -4.30
C PHE A 36 14.14 2.14 -2.87
N ASN A 37 15.21 1.70 -2.20
CA ASN A 37 15.14 1.19 -0.83
C ASN A 37 14.59 2.24 0.13
N LYS A 38 15.12 3.46 0.07
CA LYS A 38 14.71 4.56 0.95
C LYS A 38 13.24 4.95 0.75
N THR A 39 12.79 5.11 -0.50
CA THR A 39 11.39 5.47 -0.76
C THR A 39 10.44 4.33 -0.40
N LEU A 40 10.86 3.07 -0.58
CA LEU A 40 10.07 1.91 -0.16
C LEU A 40 9.92 1.84 1.37
N GLN A 41 11.01 2.09 2.11
CA GLN A 41 10.95 2.18 3.57
C GLN A 41 10.04 3.32 4.03
N ASN A 42 10.05 4.47 3.33
CA ASN A 42 9.13 5.57 3.65
C ASN A 42 7.67 5.16 3.39
N ALA A 43 7.36 4.47 2.29
CA ALA A 43 6.03 3.96 2.03
C ALA A 43 5.59 2.97 3.13
N SER A 44 6.47 2.07 3.51
CA SER A 44 6.24 1.12 4.60
C SER A 44 6.04 1.80 5.96
N ALA A 45 6.72 2.90 6.25
CA ALA A 45 6.52 3.63 7.49
C ALA A 45 5.12 4.26 7.56
N VAL A 46 4.58 4.74 6.43
CA VAL A 46 3.21 5.25 6.35
C VAL A 46 2.20 4.14 6.68
N GLU A 47 2.42 2.92 6.18
CA GLU A 47 1.58 1.76 6.52
C GLU A 47 1.60 1.45 8.01
N THR A 48 2.78 1.43 8.64
CA THR A 48 2.89 1.24 10.09
C THR A 48 2.11 2.31 10.87
N GLU A 49 2.08 3.56 10.38
CA GLU A 49 1.27 4.60 11.00
C GLU A 49 -0.24 4.39 10.83
N ILE A 50 -0.67 3.87 9.66
CA ILE A 50 -2.06 3.48 9.39
C ILE A 50 -2.48 2.34 10.33
N ALA A 51 -1.67 1.29 10.42
CA ALA A 51 -1.88 0.14 11.29
C ALA A 51 -1.96 0.58 12.76
N SER A 52 -1.03 1.43 13.21
CA SER A 52 -1.06 2.01 14.57
C SER A 52 -2.35 2.77 14.85
N THR A 53 -2.78 3.65 13.94
CA THR A 53 -4.01 4.44 14.09
C THR A 53 -5.25 3.52 14.13
N THR A 54 -5.30 2.52 13.26
CA THR A 54 -6.37 1.51 13.21
C THR A 54 -6.42 0.69 14.50
N ASN A 55 -5.27 0.27 15.02
CA ASN A 55 -5.18 -0.46 16.28
C ASN A 55 -5.62 0.39 17.48
N GLN A 56 -5.30 1.68 17.51
CA GLN A 56 -5.80 2.60 18.54
C GLN A 56 -7.32 2.71 18.51
N ILE A 57 -7.93 2.82 17.32
CA ILE A 57 -9.39 2.82 17.16
C ILE A 57 -10.00 1.51 17.68
N ASN A 58 -9.45 0.36 17.27
CA ASN A 58 -9.97 -0.95 17.65
C ASN A 58 -9.85 -1.27 19.15
N GLN A 59 -8.95 -0.58 19.87
CA GLN A 59 -8.76 -0.74 21.32
C GLN A 59 -9.63 0.22 22.15
N GLN A 60 -10.35 1.16 21.53
CA GLN A 60 -11.27 2.04 22.24
C GLN A 60 -12.57 1.29 22.59
N ASN A 61 -12.97 1.33 23.87
CA ASN A 61 -14.17 0.66 24.38
C ASN A 61 -15.49 1.21 23.81
N SER A 62 -15.48 2.43 23.31
CA SER A 62 -16.61 3.07 22.64
C SER A 62 -16.11 4.29 21.89
N THR A 63 -16.42 4.36 20.60
CA THR A 63 -16.17 5.54 19.77
C THR A 63 -17.46 5.84 19.01
N ASP A 64 -17.97 7.06 19.16
CA ASP A 64 -19.13 7.51 18.40
C ASP A 64 -18.83 7.47 16.88
N ALA A 65 -19.85 7.17 16.07
CA ALA A 65 -19.70 7.00 14.62
C ALA A 65 -19.12 8.25 13.95
N ASP A 66 -19.48 9.46 14.39
CA ASP A 66 -18.94 10.69 13.82
C ASP A 66 -17.45 10.87 14.16
N THR A 67 -17.04 10.47 15.36
CA THR A 67 -15.63 10.49 15.76
C THR A 67 -14.81 9.48 14.96
N LEU A 68 -15.35 8.29 14.70
CA LEU A 68 -14.73 7.29 13.82
C LEU A 68 -14.60 7.82 12.40
N ILE A 69 -15.68 8.33 11.82
CA ILE A 69 -15.69 8.91 10.47
C ILE A 69 -14.67 10.05 10.37
N HIS A 70 -14.63 10.94 11.37
CA HIS A 70 -13.68 12.05 11.41
C HIS A 70 -12.23 11.56 11.48
N THR A 71 -11.94 10.57 12.33
CA THR A 71 -10.60 10.00 12.47
C THR A 71 -10.17 9.33 11.18
N ILE A 72 -11.04 8.51 10.59
CA ILE A 72 -10.78 7.84 9.31
C ILE A 72 -10.48 8.87 8.22
N ASN A 73 -11.35 9.84 8.02
CA ASN A 73 -11.23 10.81 6.93
C ASN A 73 -10.03 11.75 7.07
N ASN A 74 -9.62 12.10 8.29
CA ASN A 74 -8.56 13.09 8.52
C ASN A 74 -7.21 12.50 8.89
N GLN A 75 -7.16 11.28 9.44
CA GLN A 75 -5.91 10.67 9.91
C GLN A 75 -5.49 9.45 9.10
N ILE A 76 -6.43 8.68 8.53
CA ILE A 76 -6.12 7.45 7.79
C ILE A 76 -6.18 7.67 6.29
N THR A 77 -7.28 8.20 5.75
CA THR A 77 -7.47 8.39 4.30
C THR A 77 -6.34 9.19 3.62
N PRO A 78 -5.82 10.29 4.21
CA PRO A 78 -4.70 11.00 3.61
C PRO A 78 -3.42 10.17 3.54
N LYS A 79 -3.20 9.25 4.50
CA LYS A 79 -2.02 8.39 4.54
C LYS A 79 -2.02 7.34 3.44
N TYR A 80 -3.17 6.77 3.07
CA TYR A 80 -3.24 5.92 1.88
C TYR A 80 -2.84 6.66 0.60
N SER A 81 -3.20 7.94 0.48
CA SER A 81 -2.78 8.76 -0.66
C SER A 81 -1.28 9.05 -0.63
N GLU A 82 -0.72 9.29 0.57
CA GLU A 82 0.72 9.45 0.76
C GLU A 82 1.49 8.17 0.43
N GLU A 83 1.04 7.01 0.90
CA GLU A 83 1.68 5.73 0.61
C GLU A 83 1.69 5.44 -0.90
N LEU A 84 0.58 5.66 -1.60
CA LEU A 84 0.53 5.54 -3.06
C LEU A 84 1.51 6.48 -3.76
N LEU A 85 1.68 7.70 -3.27
CA LEU A 85 2.67 8.64 -3.79
C LEU A 85 4.09 8.08 -3.61
N ARG A 86 4.44 7.59 -2.42
CA ARG A 86 5.77 7.02 -2.13
C ARG A 86 6.03 5.73 -2.91
N LEU A 87 5.03 4.88 -3.10
CA LEU A 87 5.13 3.69 -3.95
C LEU A 87 5.37 4.08 -5.41
N ASN A 88 4.66 5.09 -5.93
CA ASN A 88 4.90 5.56 -7.28
C ASN A 88 6.31 6.17 -7.44
N GLU A 89 6.79 6.96 -6.47
CA GLU A 89 8.19 7.44 -6.42
C GLU A 89 9.17 6.26 -6.42
N THR A 90 8.91 5.23 -5.61
CA THR A 90 9.72 4.00 -5.55
C THR A 90 9.79 3.31 -6.90
N LYS A 91 8.65 3.18 -7.61
CA LYS A 91 8.60 2.58 -8.94
C LYS A 91 9.49 3.32 -9.95
N THR A 92 9.60 4.65 -9.83
CA THR A 92 10.45 5.46 -10.70
C THR A 92 11.95 5.38 -10.36
N ASN A 93 12.29 4.95 -9.14
CA ASN A 93 13.66 4.81 -8.67
C ASN A 93 14.31 3.47 -9.05
N THR A 94 13.71 2.71 -9.98
CA THR A 94 14.30 1.46 -10.45
C THR A 94 14.07 1.23 -11.94
N ASN A 95 15.02 0.54 -12.57
CA ASN A 95 14.89 0.01 -13.93
C ASN A 95 14.60 -1.50 -13.94
N ASN A 96 14.55 -2.15 -12.77
CA ASN A 96 14.29 -3.57 -12.65
C ASN A 96 12.78 -3.85 -12.77
N ASP A 97 12.40 -4.66 -13.75
CA ASP A 97 10.98 -4.96 -14.01
C ASP A 97 10.34 -5.81 -12.91
N THR A 98 11.08 -6.70 -12.26
CA THR A 98 10.60 -7.46 -11.09
C THR A 98 10.27 -6.53 -9.93
N GLU A 99 11.13 -5.54 -9.66
CA GLU A 99 10.85 -4.52 -8.64
C GLU A 99 9.62 -3.67 -9.01
N LYS A 100 9.47 -3.27 -10.27
CA LYS A 100 8.29 -2.53 -10.73
C LYS A 100 7.00 -3.33 -10.57
N GLN A 101 7.01 -4.61 -10.93
CA GLN A 101 5.85 -5.50 -10.77
C GLN A 101 5.49 -5.69 -9.30
N TYR A 102 6.48 -5.83 -8.42
CA TYR A 102 6.24 -5.86 -6.98
C TYR A 102 5.59 -4.58 -6.48
N ILE A 103 6.07 -3.40 -6.91
CA ILE A 103 5.47 -2.13 -6.53
C ILE A 103 4.05 -1.98 -7.08
N ASP A 104 3.75 -2.50 -8.27
CA ASP A 104 2.38 -2.53 -8.81
C ASP A 104 1.43 -3.35 -7.94
N LEU A 105 1.87 -4.49 -7.41
CA LEU A 105 1.11 -5.28 -6.44
C LEU A 105 0.88 -4.50 -5.14
N GLN A 106 1.89 -3.80 -4.63
CA GLN A 106 1.74 -2.95 -3.43
C GLN A 106 0.78 -1.79 -3.67
N MET A 107 0.84 -1.12 -4.82
CA MET A 107 -0.11 -0.05 -5.16
C MET A 107 -1.54 -0.59 -5.25
N LYS A 108 -1.74 -1.78 -5.82
CA LYS A 108 -3.04 -2.47 -5.87
C LYS A 108 -3.57 -2.79 -4.47
N ARG A 109 -2.70 -3.28 -3.56
CA ARG A 109 -3.03 -3.54 -2.14
C ARG A 109 -3.60 -2.28 -1.48
N VAL A 110 -2.83 -1.18 -1.53
CA VAL A 110 -3.19 0.09 -0.90
C VAL A 110 -4.48 0.68 -1.47
N GLN A 111 -4.69 0.57 -2.79
CA GLN A 111 -5.96 0.98 -3.42
C GLN A 111 -7.17 0.20 -2.89
N LEU A 112 -7.03 -1.11 -2.68
CA LEU A 112 -8.10 -1.96 -2.16
C LEU A 112 -8.35 -1.74 -0.66
N GLU A 113 -7.30 -1.50 0.13
CA GLU A 113 -7.43 -1.12 1.54
C GLU A 113 -8.17 0.21 1.69
N SER A 114 -7.79 1.22 0.90
CA SER A 114 -8.49 2.50 0.83
C SER A 114 -9.97 2.32 0.43
N LYS A 115 -10.25 1.44 -0.53
CA LYS A 115 -11.62 1.12 -0.96
C LYS A 115 -12.44 0.47 0.17
N ASN A 116 -11.88 -0.51 0.89
CA ASN A 116 -12.52 -1.13 2.06
C ASN A 116 -12.84 -0.10 3.15
N LEU A 117 -11.89 0.80 3.42
CA LEU A 117 -12.07 1.86 4.41
C LEU A 117 -13.18 2.84 4.00
N ASN A 118 -13.25 3.23 2.73
CA ASN A 118 -14.32 4.10 2.22
C ASN A 118 -15.70 3.44 2.31
N ALA A 119 -15.79 2.12 2.08
CA ALA A 119 -17.02 1.37 2.29
C ALA A 119 -17.43 1.38 3.78
N THR A 120 -16.46 1.25 4.69
CA THR A 120 -16.70 1.37 6.15
C THR A 120 -17.22 2.75 6.53
N VAL A 121 -16.62 3.84 6.00
CA VAL A 121 -17.12 5.20 6.21
C VAL A 121 -18.54 5.37 5.67
N THR A 122 -18.85 4.81 4.50
CA THR A 122 -20.19 4.87 3.91
C THR A 122 -21.23 4.19 4.79
N LEU A 123 -20.88 3.03 5.36
CA LEU A 123 -21.72 2.32 6.33
C LEU A 123 -21.94 3.14 7.60
N LEU A 124 -20.86 3.64 8.22
CA LEU A 124 -20.94 4.43 9.45
C LEU A 124 -21.75 5.71 9.24
N ASN A 125 -21.58 6.38 8.10
CA ASN A 125 -22.33 7.58 7.75
C ASN A 125 -23.82 7.28 7.58
N ALA A 126 -24.19 6.16 6.94
CA ALA A 126 -25.59 5.75 6.82
C ALA A 126 -26.24 5.47 8.18
N LEU A 127 -25.50 4.86 9.11
CA LEU A 127 -25.95 4.64 10.49
C LEU A 127 -26.13 5.95 11.25
N SER A 128 -25.14 6.85 11.19
CA SER A 128 -25.20 8.17 11.84
C SER A 128 -26.40 8.99 11.34
N GLN A 129 -26.59 9.05 10.02
CA GLN A 129 -27.72 9.76 9.41
C GLN A 129 -29.08 9.15 9.80
N TYR A 130 -29.18 7.82 9.92
CA TYR A 130 -30.39 7.16 10.38
C TYR A 130 -30.73 7.52 11.83
N VAL A 131 -29.74 7.43 12.73
CA VAL A 131 -29.92 7.75 14.16
C VAL A 131 -30.31 9.22 14.36
N LYS A 132 -29.78 10.13 13.52
CA LYS A 132 -30.12 11.57 13.54
C LYS A 132 -31.46 11.90 12.87
N GLY A 133 -32.11 10.93 12.22
CA GLY A 133 -33.34 11.15 11.47
C GLY A 133 -33.15 11.88 10.12
N GLU A 134 -31.90 12.01 9.66
CA GLU A 134 -31.53 12.61 8.38
C GLU A 134 -31.76 11.65 7.20
N LYS A 135 -31.89 10.35 7.49
CA LYS A 135 -32.10 9.28 6.50
C LYS A 135 -33.18 8.31 6.97
N THR A 136 -34.02 7.85 6.05
CA THR A 136 -35.05 6.84 6.38
C THR A 136 -34.40 5.49 6.68
N ALA A 137 -35.09 4.63 7.44
CA ALA A 137 -34.62 3.27 7.72
C ALA A 137 -34.35 2.47 6.44
N LEU A 138 -35.21 2.61 5.42
CA LEU A 138 -35.07 1.91 4.15
C LEU A 138 -33.83 2.39 3.36
N ASP A 139 -33.63 3.70 3.26
CA ASP A 139 -32.49 4.26 2.53
C ASP A 139 -31.16 3.96 3.24
N ALA A 140 -31.16 3.98 4.57
CA ALA A 140 -30.02 3.58 5.37
C ALA A 140 -29.68 2.10 5.14
N GLN A 141 -30.67 1.21 5.20
CA GLN A 141 -30.47 -0.22 4.94
C GLN A 141 -29.94 -0.49 3.53
N ASN A 142 -30.48 0.17 2.50
CA ASN A 142 -30.00 0.02 1.14
C ASN A 142 -28.53 0.46 1.00
N THR A 143 -28.18 1.58 1.64
CA THR A 143 -26.79 2.08 1.65
C THR A 143 -25.85 1.11 2.37
N ILE A 144 -26.27 0.58 3.53
CA ILE A 144 -25.49 -0.39 4.32
C ILE A 144 -25.28 -1.68 3.52
N ASN A 145 -26.32 -2.18 2.85
CA ASN A 145 -26.23 -3.38 2.02
C ASN A 145 -25.25 -3.20 0.86
N GLN A 146 -25.31 -2.05 0.18
CA GLN A 146 -24.38 -1.74 -0.90
C GLN A 146 -22.95 -1.65 -0.39
N ALA A 147 -22.71 -0.86 0.67
CA ALA A 147 -21.39 -0.71 1.27
C ALA A 147 -20.81 -2.05 1.76
N SER A 148 -21.66 -2.91 2.34
CA SER A 148 -21.25 -4.26 2.78
C SER A 148 -20.87 -5.15 1.60
N SER A 149 -21.63 -5.09 0.51
CA SER A 149 -21.31 -5.81 -0.73
C SER A 149 -20.00 -5.33 -1.34
N ASP A 150 -19.80 -4.01 -1.43
CA ASP A 150 -18.58 -3.42 -1.96
C ASP A 150 -17.37 -3.85 -1.13
N ASN A 151 -17.49 -3.78 0.22
CA ASN A 151 -16.44 -4.19 1.15
C ASN A 151 -16.10 -5.69 1.04
N ALA A 152 -17.11 -6.56 0.90
CA ALA A 152 -16.90 -8.00 0.76
C ALA A 152 -16.17 -8.33 -0.56
N GLN A 153 -16.54 -7.67 -1.65
CA GLN A 153 -15.86 -7.82 -2.93
C GLN A 153 -14.41 -7.34 -2.84
N SER A 154 -14.17 -6.12 -2.38
CA SER A 154 -12.79 -5.59 -2.30
C SER A 154 -11.93 -6.31 -1.26
N SER A 155 -12.50 -6.85 -0.19
CA SER A 155 -11.78 -7.72 0.74
C SER A 155 -11.37 -9.04 0.11
N THR A 156 -12.22 -9.62 -0.74
CA THR A 156 -11.87 -10.83 -1.50
C THR A 156 -10.71 -10.55 -2.47
N GLU A 157 -10.79 -9.45 -3.22
CA GLU A 157 -9.71 -9.01 -4.11
C GLU A 157 -8.42 -8.70 -3.33
N LEU A 158 -8.52 -8.06 -2.17
CA LEU A 158 -7.37 -7.72 -1.34
C LEU A 158 -6.66 -8.98 -0.82
N ASN A 159 -7.41 -9.97 -0.34
CA ASN A 159 -6.85 -11.25 0.09
C ASN A 159 -6.12 -11.96 -1.06
N GLN A 160 -6.65 -11.87 -2.28
CA GLN A 160 -5.96 -12.39 -3.46
C GLN A 160 -4.65 -11.64 -3.71
N VAL A 161 -4.65 -10.31 -3.63
CA VAL A 161 -3.43 -9.50 -3.81
C VAL A 161 -2.37 -9.83 -2.74
N TYR A 162 -2.75 -10.04 -1.48
CA TYR A 162 -1.83 -10.51 -0.45
C TYR A 162 -1.19 -11.85 -0.80
N ASN A 163 -1.97 -12.81 -1.31
CA ASN A 163 -1.46 -14.09 -1.79
C ASN A 163 -0.56 -13.94 -3.03
N ASP A 164 -0.89 -13.03 -3.94
CA ASP A 164 -0.12 -12.74 -5.14
C ASP A 164 1.23 -12.13 -4.75
N ILE A 165 1.28 -11.18 -3.81
CA ILE A 165 2.52 -10.61 -3.25
C ILE A 165 3.39 -11.73 -2.68
N LYS A 166 2.82 -12.56 -1.81
CA LYS A 166 3.56 -13.67 -1.19
C LYS A 166 4.14 -14.61 -2.24
N THR A 167 3.30 -15.04 -3.19
CA THR A 167 3.71 -15.94 -4.28
C THR A 167 4.79 -15.30 -5.15
N PHE A 168 4.67 -14.00 -5.45
CA PHE A 168 5.65 -13.25 -6.24
C PHE A 168 7.00 -13.19 -5.53
N LEU A 169 7.02 -12.96 -4.22
CA LEU A 169 8.25 -12.96 -3.42
C LEU A 169 8.88 -14.35 -3.33
N ASP A 170 8.08 -15.41 -3.19
CA ASP A 170 8.56 -16.79 -3.20
C ASP A 170 9.22 -17.16 -4.55
N GLN A 171 8.69 -16.62 -5.66
CA GLN A 171 9.25 -16.80 -7.00
C GLN A 171 10.48 -15.93 -7.28
N ASN A 172 10.72 -14.88 -6.49
CA ASN A 172 11.81 -13.93 -6.66
C ASN A 172 12.64 -13.80 -5.36
N PRO A 173 13.41 -14.85 -4.99
CA PRO A 173 14.05 -14.95 -3.67
C PRO A 173 15.09 -13.86 -3.38
N ASP A 174 15.78 -13.33 -4.39
CA ASP A 174 16.74 -12.24 -4.21
C ASP A 174 16.05 -10.93 -3.81
N LEU A 175 14.91 -10.63 -4.45
CA LEU A 175 14.07 -9.50 -4.07
C LEU A 175 13.49 -9.73 -2.68
N ASN A 176 12.97 -10.93 -2.40
CA ASN A 176 12.41 -11.26 -1.10
C ASN A 176 13.43 -11.05 0.04
N LYS A 177 14.67 -11.52 -0.15
CA LYS A 177 15.77 -11.29 0.78
C LYS A 177 16.06 -9.80 0.94
N LYS A 178 16.23 -9.07 -0.17
CA LYS A 178 16.45 -7.62 -0.16
C LYS A 178 15.38 -6.90 0.65
N LEU A 179 14.10 -7.24 0.47
CA LEU A 179 12.99 -6.62 1.19
C LEU A 179 12.98 -6.97 2.68
N HIS A 180 13.34 -8.20 3.06
CA HIS A 180 13.49 -8.58 4.47
C HIS A 180 14.66 -7.83 5.14
N ASP A 181 15.77 -7.64 4.43
CA ASP A 181 16.91 -6.86 4.92
C ASP A 181 16.54 -5.37 5.17
N LEU A 182 15.50 -4.85 4.50
CA LEU A 182 14.97 -3.50 4.72
C LEU A 182 14.04 -3.38 5.94
N ASN A 183 13.61 -4.50 6.53
CA ASN A 183 12.73 -4.58 7.70
C ASN A 183 11.46 -3.72 7.53
N LEU A 184 10.69 -4.03 6.49
CA LEU A 184 9.44 -3.37 6.16
C LEU A 184 8.28 -3.88 7.05
N ASP A 185 7.14 -3.22 6.93
CA ASP A 185 5.89 -3.63 7.56
C ASP A 185 5.46 -5.01 7.05
N SER A 186 4.79 -5.79 7.91
CA SER A 186 4.33 -7.14 7.60
C SER A 186 3.48 -7.24 6.33
N ALA A 187 2.68 -6.21 6.03
CA ALA A 187 1.83 -6.16 4.86
C ALA A 187 2.63 -6.21 3.53
N TYR A 188 3.86 -5.69 3.54
CA TYR A 188 4.76 -5.69 2.38
C TYR A 188 5.22 -7.10 1.99
N TYR A 189 5.07 -8.08 2.87
CA TYR A 189 5.42 -9.48 2.65
C TYR A 189 4.21 -10.37 2.35
N GLY A 190 3.04 -9.78 2.05
CA GLY A 190 1.84 -10.56 1.78
C GLY A 190 1.17 -11.08 3.06
N GLN A 191 1.52 -10.56 4.23
CA GLN A 191 0.95 -10.99 5.51
C GLN A 191 -0.20 -10.07 5.90
N LEU A 192 -1.38 -10.65 6.10
CA LEU A 192 -2.48 -9.93 6.75
C LEU A 192 -2.10 -9.69 8.20
N GLU A 193 -2.17 -8.44 8.67
CA GLU A 193 -2.21 -8.20 10.10
C GLU A 193 -3.34 -9.05 10.69
N LYS A 194 -3.02 -9.86 11.70
CA LYS A 194 -4.04 -10.58 12.46
C LYS A 194 -4.92 -9.54 13.16
N GLN A 195 -5.99 -9.13 12.51
CA GLN A 195 -7.08 -8.49 13.19
C GLN A 195 -7.55 -9.48 14.25
N ASN A 196 -7.33 -9.15 15.52
CA ASN A 196 -8.05 -9.77 16.63
C ASN A 196 -9.52 -9.36 16.50
N ILE A 197 -10.20 -9.92 15.51
CA ILE A 197 -11.66 -9.98 15.50
C ILE A 197 -11.98 -11.00 16.59
N ALA A 198 -12.16 -10.51 17.81
CA ALA A 198 -12.94 -11.23 18.79
C ALA A 198 -14.31 -11.45 18.15
N ASN A 199 -14.49 -12.63 17.57
CA ASN A 199 -15.76 -13.12 17.08
C ASN A 199 -16.76 -13.07 18.24
N ASN A 200 -17.57 -12.02 18.32
CA ASN A 200 -18.86 -12.08 19.01
C ASN A 200 -19.84 -12.86 18.12
N THR A 201 -19.51 -14.11 17.80
CA THR A 201 -20.50 -15.12 17.46
C THR A 201 -21.08 -15.64 18.77
N ASN A 202 -22.05 -14.91 19.33
CA ASN A 202 -23.19 -15.46 20.07
C ASN A 202 -24.14 -14.35 20.52
N THR A 203 -25.03 -13.94 19.61
CA THR A 203 -26.41 -13.58 19.99
C THR A 203 -27.31 -13.81 18.78
N GLN A 204 -27.55 -15.09 18.49
CA GLN A 204 -28.78 -15.49 17.82
C GLN A 204 -29.69 -16.15 18.87
N ALA A 205 -30.96 -15.77 18.80
CA ALA A 205 -32.13 -16.47 19.33
C ALA A 205 -32.34 -16.47 20.85
N ASN A 206 -33.10 -15.48 21.34
CA ASN A 206 -34.41 -15.79 21.92
C ASN A 206 -35.29 -14.53 21.97
N VAL A 207 -36.06 -14.33 20.91
CA VAL A 207 -37.38 -13.70 21.05
C VAL A 207 -38.35 -14.67 20.39
N THR A 208 -39.00 -15.48 21.21
CA THR A 208 -40.23 -16.17 20.80
C THR A 208 -41.18 -16.20 21.99
N GLN A 209 -42.36 -15.66 21.71
CA GLN A 209 -43.63 -15.61 22.46
C GLN A 209 -43.75 -14.57 23.57
#